data_AF-A0A7V1MZG2-F1
#
_entry.id   AF-A0A7V1MZG2-F1
#
_cell.length_a   1.000
_cell.length_b   1.000
_cell.length_c   1.000
_cell.angle_alpha   90.00
_cell.angle_beta   90.00
_cell.angle_gamma   90.00
#
_symmetry.space_group_name_H-M   'P 1'
#
loop_
_entity.id
_entity.type
_entity.pdbx_description
1 polymer ?
#
loop_
_entity_poly.entity_id
_entity_poly.type
_entity_poly.pdbx_seq_one_letter_code
_entity_poly.pdbx_strand_id
1 'polypeptide(L)' 'TIAFPSISTGAYRFPFQRAAKIALQETYNFLKNDNTIKTIYFICFGENALKIYKEEYKKL' A
#
# COMPACT_ATOMS: atom_id res chain seq x y z
N THR A 1 -4.40 4.79 -14.17
CA THR A 1 -4.86 4.10 -12.94
C THR A 1 -4.06 2.85 -12.73
N ILE A 2 -3.65 2.55 -11.49
CA ILE A 2 -2.90 1.34 -11.13
C ILE A 2 -3.54 0.71 -9.88
N ALA A 3 -3.56 -0.63 -9.80
CA ALA A 3 -3.99 -1.36 -8.62
C ALA A 3 -2.87 -2.30 -8.15
N PHE A 4 -2.48 -2.20 -6.88
CA PHE A 4 -1.48 -3.05 -6.25
C PHE A 4 -2.14 -4.09 -5.34
N PRO A 5 -1.80 -5.38 -5.48
CA PRO A 5 -2.11 -6.36 -4.44
C PRO A 5 -1.21 -6.14 -3.21
N SER A 6 -1.42 -6.90 -2.14
CA SER A 6 -0.50 -6.91 -1.00
C SER A 6 0.78 -7.68 -1.36
N ILE A 7 1.73 -6.99 -1.98
CA ILE A 7 2.99 -7.55 -2.47
C ILE A 7 3.83 -8.09 -1.30
N SER A 8 4.42 -9.27 -1.50
CA SER A 8 5.31 -9.98 -0.55
C SER A 8 4.68 -10.50 0.75
N THR A 9 3.38 -10.27 1.02
CA THR A 9 2.73 -10.70 2.28
C THR A 9 2.04 -12.07 2.20
N GLY A 10 1.99 -12.68 1.02
CA GLY A 10 1.46 -14.04 0.80
C GLY A 10 2.51 -15.12 1.03
N ALA A 11 2.85 -15.86 -0.03
CA ALA A 11 3.85 -16.94 0.02
C ALA A 11 5.20 -16.49 0.61
N TYR A 12 5.58 -15.22 0.42
CA TYR A 12 6.88 -14.68 0.86
C TYR A 12 6.89 -14.21 2.31
N ARG A 13 5.73 -14.20 2.98
CA ARG A 13 5.57 -13.97 4.43
C ARG A 13 6.24 -12.70 4.96
N PHE A 14 6.43 -11.68 4.13
CA PHE A 14 6.95 -10.40 4.61
C PHE A 14 5.96 -9.77 5.59
N PRO A 15 6.42 -9.15 6.70
CA PRO A 15 5.52 -8.62 7.71
C PRO A 15 4.54 -7.60 7.14
N PHE A 16 3.24 -7.86 7.29
CA PHE A 16 2.19 -7.13 6.60
C PHE A 16 2.22 -5.62 6.88
N GLN A 17 2.36 -5.24 8.15
CA GLN A 17 2.43 -3.84 8.55
C GLN A 17 3.64 -3.11 7.94
N ARG A 18 4.78 -3.79 7.83
CA ARG A 18 5.97 -3.24 7.18
C ARG A 18 5.75 -3.09 5.67
N ALA A 19 5.11 -4.07 5.02
CA ALA A 19 4.79 -4.00 3.59
C ALA A 19 3.85 -2.83 3.29
N ALA A 20 2.74 -2.70 4.04
CA ALA A 20 1.78 -1.62 3.86
C ALA A 20 2.43 -0.24 4.04
N LYS A 21 3.25 -0.08 5.09
CA LYS A 21 4.02 1.16 5.32
C LYS A 21 4.90 1.52 4.13
N ILE A 22 5.70 0.57 3.63
CA ILE A 22 6.60 0.79 2.49
C ILE A 22 5.78 1.13 1.24
N ALA A 23 4.75 0.34 0.94
CA ALA A 23 3.92 0.51 -0.24
C ALA A 23 3.28 1.91 -0.30
N LEU A 24 2.74 2.38 0.82
CA LEU A 24 2.15 3.72 0.92
C LEU A 24 3.21 4.82 0.84
N GLN A 25 4.33 4.69 1.55
CA GLN A 25 5.39 5.71 1.56
C GLN A 25 6.01 5.90 0.19
N GLU A 26 6.35 4.81 -0.51
CA GLU A 26 6.94 4.88 -1.84
C GLU A 26 5.95 5.44 -2.86
N THR A 27 4.68 5.05 -2.75
CA THR A 27 3.62 5.61 -3.59
C THR A 27 3.46 7.11 -3.36
N TYR A 28 3.43 7.55 -2.10
CA TYR A 28 3.33 8.97 -1.75
C TYR A 28 4.55 9.76 -2.26
N ASN A 29 5.76 9.23 -2.07
CA ASN A 29 6.99 9.85 -2.53
C ASN A 29 7.04 9.98 -4.07
N PHE A 30 6.60 8.95 -4.79
CA PHE A 30 6.49 8.99 -6.24
C PHE A 30 5.52 10.08 -6.71
N LEU A 31 4.32 10.12 -6.13
CA LEU A 31 3.27 11.06 -6.52
C LEU A 31 3.61 12.54 -6.20
N LYS A 32 4.59 12.81 -5.35
CA LYS A 32 5.09 14.19 -5.15
C LYS A 32 5.73 14.77 -6.41
N ASN A 33 6.37 13.92 -7.22
CA ASN A 33 7.16 14.34 -8.37
C ASN A 33 6.50 13.97 -9.71
N ASP A 34 5.55 13.03 -9.72
CA ASP A 34 4.88 12.56 -10.92
C ASP A 34 3.35 12.49 -10.72
N ASN A 35 2.63 13.25 -11.53
CA ASN A 35 1.16 13.33 -11.53
C ASN A 35 0.51 12.64 -12.74
N THR A 36 1.24 11.81 -13.50
CA THR A 36 0.72 11.05 -14.65
C THR A 36 -0.28 9.99 -14.19
N ILE A 37 -0.04 9.40 -13.02
CA ILE A 37 -0.95 8.43 -12.40
C ILE A 37 -1.94 9.17 -11.50
N LYS A 38 -3.20 9.24 -11.93
CA LYS A 38 -4.26 9.95 -11.20
C LYS A 38 -4.92 9.15 -10.08
N THR A 39 -4.81 7.82 -10.12
CA THR A 39 -5.54 6.94 -9.19
C THR A 39 -4.75 5.67 -8.93
N ILE A 40 -4.58 5.35 -7.65
CA ILE A 40 -3.92 4.14 -7.17
C ILE A 40 -4.85 3.44 -6.18
N TYR A 41 -5.05 2.14 -6.39
CA TYR A 41 -5.81 1.28 -5.48
C TYR A 41 -4.88 0.29 -4.77
N PHE A 42 -4.97 0.22 -3.44
CA PHE A 42 -4.36 -0.87 -2.66
C PHE A 42 -5.42 -1.94 -2.39
N ILE A 43 -5.31 -3.07 -3.08
CA ILE A 43 -6.27 -4.15 -3.01
C ILE A 43 -6.01 -4.99 -1.74
N CYS A 44 -6.85 -4.76 -0.74
CA CYS A 44 -6.78 -5.41 0.55
C CYS A 44 -7.66 -6.66 0.57
N PHE A 45 -7.05 -7.85 0.67
CA PHE A 45 -7.79 -9.09 0.82
C PHE A 45 -8.14 -9.33 2.29
N GLY A 46 -9.42 -9.13 2.64
CA GLY A 46 -9.94 -9.30 3.99
C GLY A 46 -9.81 -8.06 4.90
N GLU A 47 -10.52 -8.10 6.01
CA GLU A 47 -10.65 -6.94 6.92
C GLU A 47 -9.33 -6.56 7.60
N ASN A 48 -8.50 -7.56 7.96
CA ASN A 48 -7.22 -7.32 8.61
C ASN A 48 -6.26 -6.53 7.70
N ALA A 49 -6.20 -6.88 6.42
CA ALA A 49 -5.41 -6.15 5.44
C ALA A 49 -5.86 -4.68 5.36
N LEU A 50 -7.18 -4.46 5.21
CA LEU A 50 -7.76 -3.12 5.14
C LEU A 50 -7.48 -2.30 6.41
N LYS A 51 -7.59 -2.92 7.59
CA LYS A 51 -7.29 -2.29 8.87
C LYS A 51 -5.85 -1.80 8.92
N ILE A 52 -4.89 -2.66 8.57
CA ILE A 52 -3.47 -2.31 8.59
C ILE A 52 -3.17 -1.18 7.60
N TYR A 53 -3.69 -1.26 6.36
CA TYR A 53 -3.51 -0.16 5.39
C TYR A 53 -4.12 1.15 5.89
N LYS A 54 -5.30 1.14 6.51
CA LYS A 54 -5.91 2.34 7.11
C LYS A 54 -5.08 2.91 8.26
N GLU A 55 -4.54 2.05 9.13
CA GLU A 55 -3.70 2.47 10.26
C GLU A 55 -2.37 3.06 9.81
N GLU A 56 -1.71 2.47 8.80
CA GLU A 56 -0.48 3.02 8.24
C GLU A 56 -0.74 4.30 7.44
N TYR A 57 -1.84 4.37 6.69
CA TYR A 57 -2.21 5.58 5.94
C TYR A 57 -2.44 6.79 6.86
N LYS A 58 -3.00 6.60 8.05
CA LYS A 58 -3.17 7.68 9.05
C LYS A 58 -1.85 8.26 9.58
N LYS A 59 -0.72 7.58 9.34
CA LYS A 59 0.62 8.00 9.80
C LYS A 59 1.42 8.73 8.72
N LEU A 60 0.94 8.71 7.46
CA LEU A 60 1.50 9.50 6.37
C LEU A 60 1.09 10.97 6.50
#